data_AF-A0A7G9R560-F1
#
_entry.id   AF-A0A7G9R560-F1
#
_cell.length_a   1.000
_cell.length_b   1.000
_cell.length_c   1.000
_cell.angle_alpha   90.00
_cell.angle_beta   90.00
_cell.angle_gamma   90.00
#
_symmetry.space_group_name_H-M   'P 1'
#
loop_
_entity.id
_entity.type
_entity.pdbx_description
1 polymer ?
#
loop_
_entity_poly.entity_id
_entity_poly.type
_entity_poly.pdbx_seq_one_letter_code
_entity_poly.pdbx_strand_id
1 'polypeptide(L)'
;MPRARTFAYVGALGRAVRLATRPGGPSLGERASALPRMVHAVRSGQYRGTSLGKLALVAAGTAYVVSPVDLLPEGVLGVLGLADDAMVLGWVATTLVEETERFLTWEAEQGRGPQDPPTVPSDVVD
;
A
#
# COMPACT_ATOMS: atom_id res chain seq x y z
N MET A 1 -4.10 -7.75 33.01
CA MET A 1 -3.94 -6.44 32.34
C MET A 1 -4.65 -6.50 30.97
N PRO A 2 -5.81 -5.84 30.78
CA PRO A 2 -6.59 -5.95 29.54
C PRO A 2 -6.20 -4.91 28.48
N ARG A 3 -5.68 -5.42 27.35
CA ARG A 3 -5.87 -5.02 25.94
C ARG A 3 -6.06 -3.52 25.59
N ALA A 4 -4.94 -2.84 25.33
CA ALA A 4 -4.88 -1.54 24.65
C ALA A 4 -4.72 -1.67 23.12
N ARG A 5 -5.63 -2.36 22.42
CA ARG A 5 -5.58 -2.51 20.94
C ARG A 5 -6.71 -1.83 20.18
N THR A 6 -7.79 -1.43 20.85
CA THR A 6 -8.99 -0.88 20.20
C THR A 6 -8.81 0.57 19.73
N PHE A 7 -7.98 1.37 20.41
CA PHE A 7 -7.82 2.81 20.11
C PHE A 7 -6.98 3.12 18.85
N ALA A 8 -6.21 2.16 18.33
CA ALA A 8 -5.41 2.35 17.12
C ALA A 8 -6.27 2.51 15.84
N TYR A 9 -7.50 1.98 15.86
CA TYR A 9 -8.37 1.87 14.68
C TYR A 9 -9.04 3.20 14.27
N VAL A 10 -9.42 4.04 15.24
CA VAL A 10 -10.01 5.36 14.96
C VAL A 10 -8.98 6.28 14.28
N GLY A 11 -7.71 6.18 14.68
CA GLY A 11 -6.61 6.94 14.06
C GLY A 11 -6.27 6.47 12.64
N ALA A 12 -6.36 5.17 12.37
CA ALA A 12 -6.08 4.60 11.05
C ALA A 12 -7.12 5.01 10.00
N LEU A 13 -8.41 4.97 10.35
CA LEU A 13 -9.51 5.43 9.48
C LEU A 13 -9.39 6.93 9.14
N GLY A 14 -9.08 7.77 10.13
CA GLY A 14 -8.88 9.20 9.90
C GLY A 14 -7.69 9.51 8.98
N ARG A 15 -6.62 8.71 9.02
CA ARG A 15 -5.49 8.81 8.09
C ARG A 15 -5.86 8.34 6.68
N ALA A 16 -6.55 7.21 6.56
CA ALA A 16 -6.98 6.68 5.26
C ALA A 16 -7.91 7.65 4.52
N VAL A 17 -8.90 8.23 5.20
CA VAL A 17 -9.82 9.22 4.62
C VAL A 17 -9.07 10.49 4.20
N ARG A 18 -8.13 10.96 5.02
CA ARG A 18 -7.32 12.14 4.70
C ARG A 18 -6.35 11.91 3.54
N LEU A 19 -5.82 10.70 3.39
CA LEU A 19 -4.99 10.32 2.24
C LEU A 19 -5.83 10.16 0.97
N ALA A 20 -7.02 9.57 1.07
CA ALA A 20 -7.95 9.39 -0.07
C ALA A 20 -8.54 10.71 -0.58
N THR A 21 -8.69 11.72 0.29
CA THR A 21 -9.23 13.04 -0.06
C THR A 21 -8.17 14.05 -0.50
N ARG A 22 -6.88 13.68 -0.55
CA ARG A 22 -5.83 14.57 -1.08
C ARG A 22 -5.94 14.66 -2.61
N PRO A 23 -6.25 15.84 -3.17
CA PRO A 23 -6.15 16.06 -4.60
C PRO A 23 -4.67 16.01 -4.99
N GLY A 24 -4.30 15.15 -5.94
CA GLY A 24 -2.93 15.02 -6.45
C GLY A 24 -2.15 13.76 -6.03
N GLY A 25 -2.79 12.79 -5.38
CA GLY A 25 -2.18 11.47 -5.11
C GLY A 25 -2.14 10.58 -6.36
N PRO A 26 -1.27 9.54 -6.38
CA PRO A 26 -1.21 8.58 -7.47
C PRO A 26 -2.57 7.93 -7.74
N SER A 27 -2.93 7.82 -9.02
CA SER A 27 -4.15 7.16 -9.48
C SER A 27 -4.18 5.68 -9.09
N LEU A 28 -5.37 5.09 -9.04
CA LEU A 28 -5.52 3.65 -8.76
C LEU A 28 -4.75 2.77 -9.77
N GLY A 29 -4.68 3.20 -11.03
CA GLY A 29 -3.93 2.49 -12.08
C GLY A 29 -2.42 2.53 -11.86
N GLU A 30 -1.87 3.69 -11.49
CA GLU A 30 -0.44 3.82 -11.15
C GLU A 30 -0.09 3.00 -9.90
N ARG A 31 -1.00 2.97 -8.92
CA ARG A 31 -0.82 2.14 -7.72
C ARG A 31 -0.80 0.65 -8.08
N ALA A 32 -1.72 0.20 -8.94
CA ALA A 32 -1.77 -1.19 -9.39
C ALA A 32 -0.50 -1.60 -10.17
N SER A 33 -0.01 -0.74 -11.06
CA SER A 33 1.22 -1.00 -11.85
C SER A 33 2.51 -0.92 -11.02
N ALA A 34 2.46 -0.27 -9.85
CA ALA A 34 3.57 -0.20 -8.91
C ALA A 34 3.73 -1.47 -8.06
N LEU A 35 2.66 -2.24 -7.83
CA LEU A 35 2.71 -3.47 -7.03
C LEU A 35 3.77 -4.49 -7.49
N PRO A 36 3.85 -4.90 -8.77
CA PRO A 36 4.88 -5.86 -9.21
C PRO A 36 6.31 -5.31 -9.05
N ARG A 37 6.50 -4.00 -9.28
CA ARG A 37 7.79 -3.32 -9.11
C ARG A 37 8.20 -3.25 -7.64
N MET A 38 7.25 -2.94 -6.76
CA MET A 38 7.45 -2.95 -5.31
C MET A 38 7.86 -4.33 -4.81
N VAL A 39 7.14 -5.39 -5.23
CA VAL A 39 7.49 -6.77 -4.88
C VAL A 39 8.92 -7.11 -5.33
N HIS A 40 9.28 -6.73 -6.55
CA HIS A 40 10.63 -6.95 -7.07
C HIS A 40 11.69 -6.19 -6.25
N ALA A 41 11.46 -4.92 -5.94
CA ALA A 41 12.39 -4.06 -5.19
C ALA A 41 12.59 -4.53 -3.74
N VAL A 42 11.55 -5.06 -3.09
CA VAL A 42 11.65 -5.67 -1.75
C VAL A 42 12.42 -6.98 -1.82
N ARG A 43 12.12 -7.82 -2.82
CA ARG A 43 12.80 -9.11 -3.01
C ARG A 43 14.28 -8.94 -3.33
N SER A 44 14.65 -7.92 -4.11
CA SER A 44 16.04 -7.59 -4.42
C SER A 44 16.76 -6.85 -3.28
N GLY A 45 16.04 -6.46 -2.24
CA GLY A 45 16.58 -5.73 -1.08
C GLY A 45 16.85 -4.25 -1.32
N GLN A 46 16.56 -3.73 -2.53
CA GLN A 46 16.71 -2.31 -2.87
C GLN A 46 15.73 -1.43 -2.09
N TYR A 47 14.51 -1.92 -1.87
CA TYR A 47 13.50 -1.23 -1.08
C TYR A 47 13.32 -1.90 0.29
N ARG A 48 13.57 -1.14 1.36
CA ARG A 48 13.41 -1.59 2.76
C ARG A 48 12.25 -0.92 3.49
N GLY A 49 11.42 -0.14 2.77
CA GLY A 49 10.24 0.51 3.34
C GLY A 49 9.12 -0.45 3.71
N THR A 50 9.19 -1.70 3.21
CA THR A 50 8.27 -2.79 3.57
C THR A 50 8.99 -4.14 3.53
N SER A 51 8.32 -5.21 3.96
CA SER A 51 8.87 -6.58 3.97
C SER A 51 8.05 -7.54 3.12
N LEU A 52 8.70 -8.59 2.61
CA LEU A 52 8.02 -9.69 1.89
C LEU A 52 6.91 -10.31 2.73
N GLY A 53 7.11 -10.45 4.06
CA GLY A 53 6.09 -10.96 4.96
C GLY A 53 4.86 -10.06 5.06
N LYS A 54 5.05 -8.72 5.08
CA LYS A 54 3.94 -7.77 5.09
C LYS A 54 3.19 -7.78 3.75
N LEU A 55 3.91 -7.83 2.63
CA LEU A 55 3.31 -7.97 1.30
C LEU A 55 2.52 -9.29 1.16
N ALA A 56 3.07 -10.40 1.67
CA ALA A 56 2.39 -11.68 1.68
C ALA A 56 1.12 -11.65 2.55
N LEU A 57 1.15 -10.96 3.70
CA LEU A 57 -0.02 -10.79 4.56
C LEU A 57 -1.12 -9.96 3.88
N VAL A 58 -0.75 -8.88 3.19
CA VAL A 58 -1.69 -8.08 2.41
C VAL A 58 -2.26 -8.90 1.25
N ALA A 59 -1.42 -9.64 0.53
CA ALA A 59 -1.86 -10.53 -0.55
C ALA A 59 -2.79 -11.65 -0.03
N ALA A 60 -2.49 -12.22 1.13
CA ALA A 60 -3.35 -13.21 1.80
C ALA A 60 -4.69 -12.59 2.21
N GLY A 61 -4.69 -11.35 2.73
CA GLY A 61 -5.90 -10.59 3.00
C GLY A 61 -6.72 -10.30 1.74
N THR A 62 -6.08 -9.90 0.64
CA THR A 62 -6.76 -9.71 -0.66
C THR A 62 -7.31 -11.04 -1.21
N ALA A 63 -6.54 -12.12 -1.14
CA ALA A 63 -7.00 -13.45 -1.53
C ALA A 63 -8.17 -13.92 -0.66
N TYR A 64 -8.13 -13.65 0.64
CA TYR A 64 -9.25 -13.83 1.56
C TYR A 64 -10.41 -12.86 1.30
N VAL A 65 -10.29 -11.84 0.46
CA VAL A 65 -11.47 -11.04 0.06
C VAL A 65 -12.09 -11.60 -1.22
N VAL A 66 -11.24 -12.04 -2.13
CA VAL A 66 -11.66 -12.57 -3.44
C VAL A 66 -12.16 -14.02 -3.32
N SER A 67 -11.55 -14.83 -2.46
CA SER A 67 -11.77 -16.28 -2.35
C SER A 67 -12.73 -16.80 -1.25
N PRO A 68 -13.36 -16.03 -0.34
CA PRO A 68 -14.50 -16.51 0.46
C PRO A 68 -15.80 -16.46 -0.33
N VAL A 69 -15.88 -15.57 -1.33
CA VAL A 69 -17.00 -15.54 -2.27
C VAL A 69 -17.08 -16.84 -3.08
N ASP A 70 -15.95 -17.56 -3.22
CA ASP A 70 -15.82 -18.78 -4.05
C ASP A 70 -15.61 -20.09 -3.24
N LEU A 71 -15.15 -20.01 -1.97
CA LEU A 71 -14.92 -21.19 -1.10
C LEU A 71 -16.10 -21.55 -0.19
N LEU A 72 -17.25 -20.91 -0.36
CA LEU A 72 -18.46 -21.20 0.42
C LEU A 72 -19.49 -21.98 -0.42
N PRO A 73 -19.39 -23.32 -0.51
CA PRO A 73 -20.58 -24.14 -0.64
C PRO A 73 -21.22 -24.26 0.76
N GLU A 74 -22.29 -23.48 0.94
CA GLU A 74 -23.47 -23.80 1.77
C GLU A 74 -23.22 -24.47 3.14
N GLY A 75 -23.20 -23.69 4.25
CA GLY A 75 -23.66 -24.27 5.53
C GLY A 75 -23.29 -23.66 6.88
N VAL A 76 -22.18 -22.94 7.09
CA VAL A 76 -21.59 -22.94 8.46
C VAL A 76 -21.63 -21.63 9.29
N LEU A 77 -21.82 -20.43 8.74
CA LEU A 77 -21.49 -19.19 9.51
C LEU A 77 -22.57 -18.09 9.50
N GLY A 78 -23.85 -18.47 9.62
CA GLY A 78 -24.99 -17.56 9.42
C GLY A 78 -25.12 -16.30 10.30
N VAL A 79 -24.28 -16.04 11.33
CA VAL A 79 -24.45 -14.86 12.20
C VAL A 79 -23.13 -14.17 12.65
N LEU A 80 -21.94 -14.77 12.47
CA LEU A 80 -20.67 -14.20 13.00
C LEU A 80 -19.70 -13.62 11.94
N GLY A 81 -19.95 -13.79 10.63
CA GLY A 81 -18.96 -13.48 9.58
C GLY A 81 -18.99 -12.07 8.95
N LEU A 82 -20.10 -11.34 9.01
CA LEU A 82 -20.31 -10.17 8.14
C LEU A 82 -19.52 -8.90 8.53
N ALA A 83 -19.13 -8.77 9.81
CA ALA A 83 -18.39 -7.61 10.30
C ALA A 83 -16.86 -7.77 10.15
N ASP A 84 -16.36 -9.00 10.12
CA ASP A 84 -14.92 -9.30 9.99
C ASP A 84 -14.43 -9.02 8.56
N ASP A 85 -15.22 -9.37 7.55
CA ASP A 85 -14.82 -9.24 6.14
C ASP A 85 -14.69 -7.76 5.69
N ALA A 86 -15.61 -6.88 6.09
CA ALA A 86 -15.53 -5.45 5.80
C ALA A 86 -14.34 -4.77 6.50
N MET A 87 -14.00 -5.25 7.70
CA MET A 87 -12.84 -4.78 8.45
C MET A 87 -11.54 -5.24 7.80
N VAL A 88 -11.45 -6.50 7.37
CA VAL A 88 -10.31 -7.04 6.63
C VAL A 88 -10.14 -6.30 5.31
N LEU A 89 -11.22 -6.08 4.57
CA LEU A 89 -11.26 -5.27 3.34
C LEU A 89 -10.69 -3.86 3.57
N GLY A 90 -11.22 -3.14 4.56
CA GLY A 90 -10.77 -1.78 4.89
C GLY A 90 -9.29 -1.74 5.30
N TRP A 91 -8.85 -2.74 6.07
CA TRP A 91 -7.45 -2.88 6.47
C TRP A 91 -6.53 -3.17 5.27
N VAL A 92 -6.91 -4.11 4.39
CA VAL A 92 -6.18 -4.43 3.15
C VAL A 92 -6.08 -3.20 2.25
N ALA A 93 -7.20 -2.52 2.00
CA ALA A 93 -7.24 -1.33 1.15
C ALA A 93 -6.36 -0.20 1.71
N THR A 94 -6.49 0.09 3.00
CA THR A 94 -5.66 1.12 3.67
C THR A 94 -4.18 0.77 3.59
N THR A 95 -3.82 -0.48 3.90
CA THR A 95 -2.44 -0.93 3.88
C THR A 95 -1.86 -0.84 2.46
N LEU A 96 -2.59 -1.29 1.44
CA LEU A 96 -2.16 -1.19 0.05
C LEU A 96 -1.91 0.26 -0.39
N VAL A 97 -2.81 1.17 -0.03
CA VAL A 97 -2.67 2.60 -0.36
C VAL A 97 -1.42 3.18 0.29
N GLU A 98 -1.21 2.94 1.59
CA GLU A 98 -0.06 3.46 2.32
C GLU A 98 1.28 2.90 1.81
N GLU A 99 1.34 1.58 1.57
CA GLU A 99 2.54 0.92 1.07
C GLU A 99 2.91 1.40 -0.34
N THR A 100 1.91 1.50 -1.22
CA THR A 100 2.16 1.92 -2.60
C THR A 100 2.54 3.39 -2.69
N GLU A 101 1.98 4.26 -1.85
CA GLU A 101 2.36 5.68 -1.79
C GLU A 101 3.80 5.85 -1.30
N ARG A 102 4.20 5.09 -0.28
CA ARG A 102 5.57 5.09 0.24
C ARG A 102 6.55 4.56 -0.80
N PHE A 103 6.16 3.52 -1.54
CA PHE A 103 6.97 2.96 -2.62
C PHE A 103 7.13 3.94 -3.78
N LEU A 104 6.04 4.54 -4.27
CA LEU A 104 6.08 5.51 -5.37
C LEU A 104 6.88 6.77 -5.02
N THR A 105 6.76 7.25 -3.77
CA THR A 105 7.58 8.37 -3.29
C THR A 105 9.07 8.02 -3.33
N TRP A 106 9.44 6.86 -2.78
CA TRP A 106 10.82 6.37 -2.82
C TRP A 106 11.32 6.12 -4.25
N GLU A 107 10.48 5.58 -5.12
CA GLU A 107 10.85 5.30 -6.52
C GLU A 107 11.11 6.60 -7.29
N ALA A 108 10.30 7.65 -7.05
CA ALA A 108 10.52 8.98 -7.59
C ALA A 108 11.81 9.64 -7.05
N GLU A 109 12.15 9.41 -5.78
CA GLU A 109 13.41 9.86 -5.19
C GLU A 109 14.63 9.12 -5.77
N GLN A 110 14.52 7.80 -6.03
CA GLN A 110 15.57 7.04 -6.70
C GLN A 110 15.74 7.43 -8.17
N GLY A 111 14.65 7.74 -8.87
CA GLY A 111 14.69 8.30 -10.22
C GLY A 111 15.30 9.71 -10.28
N ARG A 112 15.36 10.41 -9.14
CA ARG A 112 16.06 11.68 -8.93
C ARG A 112 17.41 11.51 -8.19
N GLY A 113 18.07 10.36 -8.34
CA GLY A 113 19.45 10.17 -7.89
C GLY A 113 20.46 11.10 -8.62
N PRO A 114 21.63 11.39 -8.02
CA PRO A 114 22.45 12.58 -8.31
C PRO A 114 23.12 12.58 -9.69
N GLN A 115 22.39 12.94 -10.73
CA GLN A 115 22.91 13.38 -12.03
C GLN A 115 22.00 14.45 -12.64
N ASP A 116 22.05 15.64 -12.06
CA ASP A 116 22.05 16.88 -12.83
C ASP A 116 23.16 17.74 -12.23
N PRO A 117 24.41 17.68 -12.72
CA PRO A 117 25.27 18.85 -12.58
C PRO A 117 24.49 20.02 -13.21
N PRO A 118 24.43 21.21 -12.59
CA PRO A 118 23.93 22.38 -13.28
C PRO A 118 24.70 22.46 -14.59
N THR A 119 24.03 22.25 -15.72
CA THR A 119 24.58 22.58 -17.02
C THR A 119 24.85 24.07 -16.97
N VAL A 120 26.11 24.42 -16.69
CA VAL A 120 26.62 25.78 -16.79
C VAL A 120 26.27 26.23 -18.21
N PRO A 121 25.42 27.25 -18.38
CA PRO A 121 25.15 27.83 -19.68
C PRO A 121 26.49 28.23 -20.31
N SER A 122 26.80 27.68 -21.49
CA SER A 122 28.08 27.83 -22.18
C SER A 122 28.22 29.16 -22.92
N ASP A 123 27.51 30.19 -22.50
CA ASP A 123 27.50 31.55 -23.06
C ASP A 123 28.66 32.43 -22.53
N VAL A 124 29.80 31.82 -22.24
CA VAL A 124 31.08 32.54 -22.03
C VAL A 124 32.16 31.94 -22.93
N VAL A 125 31.93 31.91 -24.24
CA VAL A 125 32.96 32.15 -25.27
C VAL A 125 32.23 32.70 -26.51
N ASP A 126 32.75 33.82 -26.99
CA ASP A 126 32.40 34.64 -28.18
C ASP A 126 31.34 35.74 -28.03
#